data_AF-A0A954Z3P7-F1
#
_entry.id   AF-A0A954Z3P7-F1
#
_cell.length_a   1.000
_cell.length_b   1.000
_cell.length_c   1.000
_cell.angle_alpha   90.00
_cell.angle_beta   90.00
_cell.angle_gamma   90.00
#
_symmetry.space_group_name_H-M   'P 1'
#
loop_
_entity.id
_entity.type
_entity.pdbx_description
1 polymer ?
#
loop_
_entity_poly.entity_id
_entity_poly.type
_entity_poly.pdbx_seq_one_letter_code
_entity_poly.pdbx_strand_id
1 'polypeptide(L)'
;MNRKLTGAAMLTLSLATTLMMGLSEPPKKTLTLKEALDTALDDERHAAAFYAAVMEKHGERRPFSNIIHAEHRHEAMLLAQYERLGLTPPKDEWKDRRLDVPDTFAEACDASIVAEIRNGRIYDRLLAETKDEEVRDTFERLQWASLERHLRAFRRHGSGWTEVTKEDLSSGQKAKLQKAEEARNAMFGELLGELMKTLQKSGPAGAIDVCSKRAPEIADAAGKKHGVRIGRTSWKLRNPKNEPPVWAALLVDERPNKERYMVDDNGRFGALMPIRVAGTCLKCHGGDSDLAPGVKDQLNKLYKDDQATGFKDGDLRGWFWVEAP
;
A
#
# COMPACT_ATOMS: atom_id res chain seq x y z
N MET A 1 -35.13 -6.59 -78.04
CA MET A 1 -33.80 -6.02 -77.73
C MET A 1 -33.57 -6.09 -76.23
N ASN A 2 -32.36 -6.46 -75.84
CA ASN A 2 -32.02 -7.09 -74.57
C ASN A 2 -32.03 -6.17 -73.35
N ARG A 3 -32.48 -6.77 -72.25
CA ARG A 3 -32.25 -6.41 -70.84
C ARG A 3 -30.77 -6.12 -70.55
N LYS A 4 -30.50 -5.19 -69.61
CA LYS A 4 -30.13 -5.54 -68.22
C LYS A 4 -29.92 -4.28 -67.34
N LEU A 5 -30.65 -4.25 -66.23
CA LEU A 5 -30.33 -3.52 -65.01
C LEU A 5 -29.11 -4.16 -64.33
N THR A 6 -28.20 -3.32 -63.84
CA THR A 6 -27.27 -3.55 -62.71
C THR A 6 -26.77 -2.16 -62.31
N GLY A 7 -26.75 -1.66 -61.09
CA GLY A 7 -27.02 -2.20 -59.76
C GLY A 7 -26.36 -1.18 -58.82
N ALA A 8 -27.16 -0.40 -58.10
CA ALA A 8 -26.67 0.53 -57.09
C ALA A 8 -26.19 -0.29 -55.89
N ALA A 9 -24.94 -0.09 -55.48
CA ALA A 9 -24.38 -0.70 -54.27
C ALA A 9 -25.00 -0.05 -53.03
N MET A 10 -26.10 -0.61 -52.53
CA MET A 10 -26.57 -0.39 -51.16
C MET A 10 -25.65 -1.17 -50.22
N LEU A 11 -24.83 -0.44 -49.46
CA LEU A 11 -24.11 -0.94 -48.29
C LEU A 11 -25.16 -1.39 -47.26
N THR A 12 -25.42 -2.69 -47.17
CA THR A 12 -26.30 -3.24 -46.14
C THR A 12 -25.54 -3.37 -44.83
N LEU A 13 -26.06 -2.62 -43.86
CA LEU A 13 -25.76 -2.60 -42.44
C LEU A 13 -25.85 -4.04 -41.87
N SER A 14 -24.72 -4.60 -41.42
CA SER A 14 -24.73 -5.76 -40.52
C SER A 14 -24.47 -5.25 -39.10
N LEU A 15 -25.54 -5.01 -38.36
CA LEU A 15 -25.50 -4.77 -36.92
C LEU A 15 -25.20 -6.12 -36.24
N ALA A 16 -23.94 -6.38 -35.92
CA ALA A 16 -23.59 -7.39 -34.93
C ALA A 16 -23.92 -6.81 -33.54
N THR A 17 -25.14 -7.04 -33.07
CA THR A 17 -25.56 -6.67 -31.71
C THR A 17 -24.96 -7.67 -30.72
N THR A 18 -23.69 -7.46 -30.35
CA THR A 18 -23.10 -8.16 -29.21
C THR A 18 -23.76 -7.65 -27.94
N LEU A 19 -24.70 -8.44 -27.42
CA LEU A 19 -25.34 -8.25 -26.13
C LEU A 19 -24.26 -8.34 -25.04
N MET A 20 -23.68 -7.20 -24.66
CA MET A 20 -22.84 -7.06 -23.48
C MET A 20 -23.74 -7.24 -22.25
N MET A 21 -23.88 -8.48 -21.78
CA MET A 21 -24.37 -8.74 -20.43
C MET A 21 -23.39 -8.11 -19.45
N GLY A 22 -23.74 -6.92 -18.97
CA GLY A 22 -23.04 -6.27 -17.86
C GLY A 22 -23.10 -7.19 -16.65
N LEU A 23 -21.94 -7.73 -16.27
CA LEU A 23 -21.72 -8.19 -14.91
C LEU A 23 -21.78 -6.94 -14.03
N SER A 24 -22.96 -6.59 -13.54
CA SER A 24 -23.10 -5.56 -12.52
C SER A 24 -22.28 -6.01 -11.32
N GLU A 25 -21.26 -5.23 -10.95
CA GLU A 25 -20.57 -5.43 -9.68
C GLU A 25 -21.63 -5.51 -8.56
N PRO A 26 -21.50 -6.45 -7.60
CA PRO A 26 -22.41 -6.49 -6.47
C PRO A 26 -22.38 -5.12 -5.78
N PRO A 27 -23.54 -4.58 -5.35
CA PRO A 27 -23.60 -3.27 -4.73
C PRO A 27 -22.65 -3.24 -3.53
N LYS A 28 -21.67 -2.32 -3.57
CA LYS A 28 -20.80 -2.08 -2.43
C LYS A 28 -21.69 -1.74 -1.23
N LYS A 29 -21.61 -2.53 -0.16
CA LYS A 29 -22.35 -2.29 1.09
C LYS A 29 -22.06 -0.85 1.54
N THR A 30 -23.08 0.00 1.59
CA THR A 30 -22.96 1.37 2.10
C THR A 30 -22.65 1.32 3.59
N LEU A 31 -21.65 2.09 4.04
CA LEU A 31 -21.35 2.25 5.46
C LEU A 31 -22.57 2.78 6.21
N THR A 32 -22.89 2.16 7.33
CA THR A 32 -23.83 2.74 8.31
C THR A 32 -23.19 3.97 8.96
N LEU A 33 -24.03 4.88 9.49
CA LEU A 33 -23.55 6.07 10.20
C LEU A 33 -22.60 5.72 11.36
N LYS A 34 -22.90 4.63 12.08
CA LYS A 34 -22.04 4.13 13.15
C LYS A 34 -20.70 3.61 12.62
N GLU A 35 -20.70 2.80 11.56
CA GLU A 35 -19.44 2.31 10.97
C GLU A 35 -18.56 3.48 10.47
N ALA A 36 -19.17 4.56 9.96
CA ALA A 36 -18.45 5.77 9.55
C ALA A 36 -17.80 6.50 10.74
N LEU A 37 -18.56 6.71 11.82
CA LEU A 37 -18.04 7.30 13.07
C LEU A 37 -16.98 6.42 13.73
N ASP A 38 -17.18 5.09 13.74
CA ASP A 38 -16.23 4.14 14.32
C ASP A 38 -14.89 4.21 13.56
N THR A 39 -14.95 4.33 12.22
CA THR A 39 -13.76 4.47 11.36
C THR A 39 -13.01 5.77 11.65
N ALA A 40 -13.72 6.90 11.71
CA ALA A 40 -13.09 8.18 12.02
C ALA A 40 -12.48 8.19 13.43
N LEU A 41 -13.20 7.69 14.43
CA LEU A 41 -12.75 7.68 15.82
C LEU A 41 -11.52 6.77 16.02
N ASP A 42 -11.49 5.61 15.36
CA ASP A 42 -10.32 4.73 15.38
C ASP A 42 -9.08 5.42 14.81
N ASP A 43 -9.22 6.16 13.70
CA ASP A 43 -8.11 6.86 13.06
C ASP A 43 -7.54 7.99 13.94
N GLU A 44 -8.40 8.84 14.53
CA GLU A 44 -7.96 9.91 15.43
C GLU A 44 -7.24 9.36 16.68
N ARG A 45 -7.74 8.26 17.24
CA ARG A 45 -7.09 7.57 18.38
C ARG A 45 -5.77 6.94 18.02
N HIS A 46 -5.71 6.28 16.85
CA HIS A 46 -4.48 5.70 16.34
C HIS A 46 -3.41 6.78 16.11
N ALA A 47 -3.78 7.92 15.52
CA ALA A 47 -2.89 9.05 15.32
C ALA A 47 -2.38 9.61 16.66
N ALA A 48 -3.26 9.84 17.63
CA ALA A 48 -2.87 10.32 18.96
C ALA A 48 -1.91 9.35 19.68
N ALA A 49 -2.21 8.04 19.64
CA ALA A 49 -1.35 7.01 20.21
C ALA A 49 0.01 6.94 19.52
N PHE A 50 0.05 7.02 18.18
CA PHE A 50 1.29 7.06 17.43
C PHE A 50 2.13 8.29 17.78
N TYR A 51 1.52 9.48 17.88
CA TYR A 51 2.23 10.70 18.24
C TYR A 51 2.77 10.66 19.67
N ALA A 52 2.02 10.09 20.61
CA ALA A 52 2.50 9.84 21.97
C ALA A 52 3.74 8.93 21.96
N ALA A 53 3.70 7.82 21.23
CA ALA A 53 4.82 6.89 21.10
C ALA A 53 6.04 7.54 20.42
N VAL A 54 5.83 8.40 19.42
CA VAL A 54 6.90 9.18 18.79
C VAL A 54 7.56 10.11 19.80
N MET A 55 6.77 10.84 20.60
CA MET A 55 7.31 11.74 21.62
C MET A 55 8.04 10.99 22.74
N GLU A 56 7.59 9.79 23.10
CA GLU A 56 8.30 8.92 24.04
C GLU A 56 9.68 8.51 23.51
N LYS A 57 9.77 8.10 22.22
CA LYS A 57 11.03 7.66 21.60
C LYS A 57 11.98 8.81 21.25
N HIS A 58 11.46 9.91 20.71
CA HIS A 58 12.24 10.99 20.09
C HIS A 58 12.23 12.32 20.86
N GLY A 59 11.57 12.33 22.02
CA GLY A 59 11.39 13.51 22.87
C GLY A 59 10.18 14.36 22.48
N GLU A 60 9.68 15.13 23.45
CA GLU A 60 8.57 16.05 23.27
C GLU A 60 9.00 17.27 22.44
N ARG A 61 8.71 17.23 21.14
CA ARG A 61 9.04 18.32 20.22
C ARG A 61 8.00 18.48 19.13
N ARG A 62 7.99 19.68 18.53
CA ARG A 62 7.17 19.97 17.35
C ARG A 62 7.60 19.09 16.16
N PRO A 63 6.64 18.66 15.30
CA PRO A 63 5.23 19.07 15.32
C PRO A 63 4.33 18.22 16.24
N PHE A 64 4.76 17.03 16.65
CA PHE A 64 3.97 16.07 17.44
C PHE A 64 3.40 16.67 18.74
N SER A 65 4.20 17.41 19.50
CA SER A 65 3.78 18.03 20.78
C SER A 65 2.60 18.98 20.63
N ASN A 66 2.38 19.57 19.45
CA ASN A 66 1.27 20.46 19.20
C ASN A 66 0.09 19.75 18.53
N ILE A 67 0.38 18.78 17.65
CA ILE A 67 -0.63 18.08 16.85
C ILE A 67 -1.43 17.09 17.69
N ILE A 68 -0.81 16.42 18.66
CA ILE A 68 -1.54 15.49 19.54
C ILE A 68 -2.72 16.17 20.26
N HIS A 69 -2.58 17.45 20.61
CA HIS A 69 -3.69 18.21 21.20
C HIS A 69 -4.81 18.50 20.20
N ALA A 70 -4.53 18.55 18.90
CA ALA A 70 -5.56 18.60 17.86
C ALA A 70 -6.30 17.27 17.76
N GLU A 71 -5.58 16.14 17.77
CA GLU A 71 -6.22 14.82 17.70
C GLU A 71 -7.13 14.55 18.90
N HIS A 72 -6.73 14.96 20.11
CA HIS A 72 -7.63 14.87 21.27
C HIS A 72 -8.90 15.73 21.13
N ARG A 73 -8.83 16.87 20.42
CA ARG A 73 -10.02 17.68 20.12
C ARG A 73 -10.87 17.04 19.03
N HIS A 74 -10.24 16.41 18.03
CA HIS A 74 -10.94 15.66 16.99
C HIS A 74 -11.70 14.47 17.60
N GLU A 75 -11.06 13.70 18.48
CA GLU A 75 -11.70 12.64 19.25
C GLU A 75 -12.91 13.17 20.03
N ALA A 76 -12.75 14.29 20.76
CA ALA A 76 -13.85 14.89 21.51
C ALA A 76 -15.02 15.34 20.62
N MET A 77 -14.74 15.88 19.43
CA MET A 77 -15.78 16.25 18.45
C MET A 77 -16.55 15.01 17.95
N LEU A 78 -15.85 13.90 17.70
CA LEU A 78 -16.48 12.64 17.29
C LEU A 78 -17.31 12.04 18.42
N LEU A 79 -16.79 12.03 19.66
CA LEU A 79 -17.53 11.54 20.83
C LEU A 79 -18.81 12.33 21.08
N ALA A 80 -18.82 13.65 20.83
CA ALA A 80 -20.03 14.45 20.90
C ALA A 80 -21.08 14.02 19.86
N GLN A 81 -20.67 13.56 18.66
CA GLN A 81 -21.59 12.99 17.67
C GLN A 81 -22.20 11.67 18.15
N TYR A 82 -21.43 10.81 18.84
CA TYR A 82 -21.97 9.60 19.46
C TYR A 82 -23.05 9.92 20.49
N GLU A 83 -22.79 10.89 21.38
CA GLU A 83 -23.76 11.33 22.39
C GLU A 83 -25.04 11.87 21.74
N ARG A 84 -24.91 12.78 20.77
CA ARG A 84 -26.03 13.37 20.04
C ARG A 84 -26.91 12.31 19.37
N LEU A 85 -26.28 11.28 18.79
CA LEU A 85 -26.95 10.21 18.06
C LEU A 85 -27.41 9.05 18.95
N GLY A 86 -27.13 9.10 20.26
CA GLY A 86 -27.44 8.00 21.19
C GLY A 86 -26.67 6.71 20.88
N LEU A 87 -25.50 6.81 20.27
CA LEU A 87 -24.64 5.68 19.91
C LEU A 87 -23.57 5.44 20.98
N THR A 88 -23.14 4.19 21.12
CA THR A 88 -22.01 3.85 22.00
C THR A 88 -20.70 3.84 21.21
N PRO A 89 -19.69 4.63 21.61
CA PRO A 89 -18.39 4.61 20.97
C PRO A 89 -17.65 3.29 21.26
N PRO A 90 -16.86 2.77 20.31
CA PRO A 90 -15.99 1.64 20.57
C PRO A 90 -14.97 1.98 21.67
N LYS A 91 -14.47 0.94 22.36
CA LYS A 91 -13.37 1.09 23.32
C LYS A 91 -12.11 1.54 22.58
N ASP A 92 -11.31 2.38 23.22
CA ASP A 92 -9.97 2.70 22.73
C ASP A 92 -9.03 1.49 22.93
N GLU A 93 -8.64 0.87 21.82
CA GLU A 93 -7.71 -0.27 21.78
C GLU A 93 -6.23 0.15 21.65
N TRP A 94 -5.96 1.43 21.40
CA TRP A 94 -4.61 1.92 21.10
C TRP A 94 -3.82 2.33 22.33
N LYS A 95 -4.51 2.75 23.40
CA LYS A 95 -3.89 3.25 24.64
C LYS A 95 -2.82 2.32 25.25
N ASP A 96 -3.04 1.02 25.17
CA ASP A 96 -2.15 0.00 25.76
C ASP A 96 -1.32 -0.74 24.69
N ARG A 97 -1.44 -0.34 23.42
CA ARG A 97 -0.80 -1.03 22.30
C ARG A 97 0.59 -0.44 22.05
N ARG A 98 1.59 -1.33 22.02
CA ARG A 98 2.93 -0.95 21.55
C ARG A 98 2.89 -0.73 20.04
N LEU A 99 3.22 0.49 19.62
CA LEU A 99 3.35 0.88 18.23
C LEU A 99 4.82 0.81 17.78
N ASP A 100 5.04 0.44 16.52
CA ASP A 100 6.36 0.52 15.92
C ASP A 100 6.61 1.96 15.48
N VAL A 101 7.67 2.56 16.01
CA VAL A 101 8.02 3.96 15.76
C VAL A 101 9.32 3.98 14.98
N PRO A 102 9.40 4.70 13.85
CA PRO A 102 10.62 4.80 13.06
C PRO A 102 11.85 5.21 13.89
N ASP A 103 13.04 4.82 13.42
CA ASP A 103 14.29 5.01 14.15
C ASP A 103 14.80 6.44 14.14
N THR A 104 14.35 7.25 13.19
CA THR A 104 14.67 8.68 13.13
C THR A 104 13.42 9.54 13.25
N PHE A 105 13.57 10.73 13.82
CA PHE A 105 12.50 11.70 13.91
C PHE A 105 11.95 12.10 12.52
N ALA A 106 12.84 12.21 11.53
CA ALA A 106 12.46 12.53 10.15
C ALA A 106 11.59 11.43 9.54
N GLU A 107 11.94 10.15 9.73
CA GLU A 107 11.11 9.04 9.26
C GLU A 107 9.78 8.93 10.02
N ALA A 108 9.73 9.32 11.30
CA ALA A 108 8.48 9.42 12.04
C ALA A 108 7.57 10.53 11.45
N CYS A 109 8.15 11.68 11.07
CA CYS A 109 7.43 12.71 10.31
C CYS A 109 6.99 12.20 8.94
N ASP A 110 7.83 11.45 8.21
CA ASP A 110 7.45 10.87 6.91
C ASP A 110 6.30 9.87 7.06
N ALA A 111 6.33 9.02 8.10
CA ALA A 111 5.25 8.08 8.39
C ALA A 111 3.94 8.81 8.70
N SER A 112 4.04 9.94 9.41
CA SER A 112 2.89 10.82 9.68
C SER A 112 2.37 11.46 8.39
N ILE A 113 3.24 11.92 7.47
CA ILE A 113 2.84 12.42 6.14
C ILE A 113 2.02 11.38 5.38
N VAL A 114 2.49 10.12 5.38
CA VAL A 114 1.77 9.00 4.76
C VAL A 114 0.41 8.80 5.43
N ALA A 115 0.35 8.82 6.76
CA ALA A 115 -0.88 8.68 7.53
C ALA A 115 -1.88 9.79 7.21
N GLU A 116 -1.48 11.07 7.21
CA GLU A 116 -2.35 12.21 6.88
C GLU A 116 -2.92 12.11 5.46
N ILE A 117 -2.10 11.70 4.48
CA ILE A 117 -2.56 11.54 3.10
C ILE A 117 -3.57 10.39 2.99
N ARG A 118 -3.37 9.31 3.75
CA ARG A 118 -4.33 8.19 3.81
C ARG A 118 -5.60 8.59 4.55
N ASN A 119 -5.49 9.35 5.63
CA ASN A 119 -6.61 9.91 6.38
C ASN A 119 -7.50 10.78 5.47
N GLY A 120 -6.90 11.64 4.64
CA GLY A 120 -7.64 12.39 3.61
C GLY A 120 -8.52 11.50 2.73
N ARG A 121 -7.98 10.36 2.25
CA ARG A 121 -8.71 9.38 1.43
C ARG A 121 -9.82 8.65 2.21
N ILE A 122 -9.60 8.40 3.51
CA ILE A 122 -10.62 7.84 4.39
C ILE A 122 -11.79 8.83 4.47
N TYR A 123 -11.52 10.09 4.78
CA TYR A 123 -12.56 11.12 4.88
C TYR A 123 -13.29 11.39 3.57
N ASP A 124 -12.61 11.34 2.41
CA ASP A 124 -13.28 11.43 1.10
C ASP A 124 -14.38 10.37 0.96
N ARG A 125 -14.08 9.13 1.39
CA ARG A 125 -15.05 8.04 1.40
C ARG A 125 -16.14 8.25 2.45
N LEU A 126 -15.77 8.61 3.67
CA LEU A 126 -16.74 8.83 4.76
C LEU A 126 -17.74 9.93 4.39
N LEU A 127 -17.27 11.02 3.78
CA LEU A 127 -18.09 12.11 3.28
C LEU A 127 -18.98 11.69 2.11
N ALA A 128 -18.51 10.81 1.22
CA ALA A 128 -19.35 10.31 0.13
C ALA A 128 -20.52 9.42 0.61
N GLU A 129 -20.31 8.68 1.70
CA GLU A 129 -21.27 7.68 2.20
C GLU A 129 -22.17 8.21 3.34
N THR A 130 -21.77 9.30 4.02
CA THR A 130 -22.49 9.87 5.16
C THR A 130 -23.48 10.95 4.74
N LYS A 131 -24.72 10.83 5.21
CA LYS A 131 -25.82 11.79 4.94
C LYS A 131 -26.12 12.77 6.08
N ASP A 132 -25.81 12.41 7.33
CA ASP A 132 -26.06 13.28 8.49
C ASP A 132 -25.17 14.52 8.40
N GLU A 133 -25.78 15.70 8.30
CA GLU A 133 -25.09 16.96 8.01
C GLU A 133 -24.09 17.36 9.12
N GLU A 134 -24.43 17.14 10.39
CA GLU A 134 -23.53 17.50 11.50
C GLU A 134 -22.32 16.58 11.59
N VAL A 135 -22.50 15.29 11.27
CA VAL A 135 -21.37 14.36 11.16
C VAL A 135 -20.49 14.73 9.97
N ARG A 136 -21.08 15.07 8.82
CA ARG A 136 -20.33 15.55 7.66
C ARG A 136 -19.52 16.80 7.97
N ASP A 137 -20.13 17.80 8.62
CA ASP A 137 -19.43 19.02 9.05
C ASP A 137 -18.25 18.70 9.98
N THR A 138 -18.41 17.72 10.87
CA THR A 138 -17.33 17.23 11.73
C THR A 138 -16.21 16.61 10.89
N PHE A 139 -16.54 15.71 9.97
CA PHE A 139 -15.59 15.08 9.07
C PHE A 139 -14.84 16.08 8.18
N GLU A 140 -15.52 17.06 7.59
CA GLU A 140 -14.90 18.11 6.77
C GLU A 140 -13.89 18.94 7.58
N ARG A 141 -14.20 19.25 8.85
CA ARG A 141 -13.27 19.97 9.75
C ARG A 141 -12.02 19.15 10.08
N LEU A 142 -12.20 17.87 10.39
CA LEU A 142 -11.09 16.95 10.72
C LEU A 142 -10.20 16.72 9.50
N GLN A 143 -10.79 16.43 8.34
CA GLN A 143 -10.06 16.30 7.08
C GLN A 143 -9.29 17.57 6.72
N TRP A 144 -9.91 18.74 6.85
CA TRP A 144 -9.23 20.01 6.59
C TRP A 144 -8.05 20.24 7.53
N ALA A 145 -8.17 19.92 8.82
CA ALA A 145 -7.08 20.03 9.78
C ALA A 145 -5.90 19.11 9.40
N SER A 146 -6.19 17.86 9.07
CA SER A 146 -5.21 16.88 8.57
C SER A 146 -4.45 17.40 7.35
N LEU A 147 -5.17 17.74 6.27
CA LEU A 147 -4.59 18.04 4.97
C LEU A 147 -3.94 19.43 4.89
N GLU A 148 -4.51 20.44 5.54
CA GLU A 148 -4.04 21.82 5.42
C GLU A 148 -3.08 22.24 6.54
N ARG A 149 -3.17 21.59 7.71
CA ARG A 149 -2.35 21.97 8.88
C ARG A 149 -1.32 20.91 9.24
N HIS A 150 -1.76 19.68 9.49
CA HIS A 150 -0.88 18.63 10.01
C HIS A 150 0.14 18.21 8.96
N LEU A 151 -0.33 17.90 7.75
CA LEU A 151 0.50 17.52 6.61
C LEU A 151 1.60 18.55 6.33
N ARG A 152 1.26 19.85 6.30
CA ARG A 152 2.23 20.93 6.12
C ARG A 152 3.23 20.99 7.27
N ALA A 153 2.83 20.69 8.50
CA ALA A 153 3.71 20.68 9.66
C ALA A 153 4.71 19.52 9.61
N PHE A 154 4.26 18.30 9.30
CA PHE A 154 5.15 17.15 9.16
C PHE A 154 6.12 17.30 7.99
N ARG A 155 5.68 17.83 6.84
CA ARG A 155 6.55 18.07 5.67
C ARG A 155 7.76 18.97 5.96
N ARG A 156 7.68 19.88 6.95
CA ARG A 156 8.83 20.72 7.35
C ARG A 156 9.91 19.97 8.14
N HIS A 157 9.61 18.77 8.61
CA HIS A 157 10.46 17.98 9.50
C HIS A 157 10.72 16.56 9.00
N GLY A 158 10.10 16.14 7.88
CA GLY A 158 10.35 14.87 7.20
C GLY A 158 11.68 14.85 6.45
N SER A 159 11.96 13.74 5.78
CA SER A 159 13.22 13.55 5.04
C SER A 159 13.28 14.29 3.70
N GLY A 160 12.16 14.87 3.24
CA GLY A 160 12.12 15.63 1.98
C GLY A 160 12.07 14.75 0.72
N TRP A 161 11.55 13.53 0.83
CA TRP A 161 11.40 12.63 -0.33
C TRP A 161 10.58 13.27 -1.45
N THR A 162 11.16 13.35 -2.64
CA THR A 162 10.54 13.83 -3.87
C THR A 162 10.74 12.84 -5.00
N GLU A 163 9.77 12.76 -5.89
CA GLU A 163 9.85 11.88 -7.05
C GLU A 163 10.72 12.48 -8.15
N VAL A 164 11.50 11.63 -8.83
CA VAL A 164 12.31 11.99 -10.00
C VAL A 164 12.08 11.00 -11.14
N THR A 165 12.09 11.50 -12.38
CA THR A 165 12.02 10.65 -13.58
C THR A 165 13.36 10.00 -13.87
N LYS A 166 13.38 8.96 -14.71
CA LYS A 166 14.63 8.29 -15.10
C LYS A 166 15.53 9.23 -15.90
N GLU A 167 14.91 10.06 -16.72
CA GLU A 167 15.55 11.02 -17.63
C GLU A 167 16.24 12.13 -16.84
N ASP A 168 15.63 12.58 -15.75
CA ASP A 168 16.12 13.68 -14.91
C ASP A 168 17.18 13.26 -13.87
N LEU A 169 17.55 11.98 -13.81
CA LEU A 169 18.57 11.50 -12.87
C LEU A 169 19.95 12.13 -13.19
N SER A 170 20.54 12.76 -12.18
CA SER A 170 21.94 13.16 -12.17
C SER A 170 22.87 11.94 -12.32
N SER A 171 24.14 12.16 -12.68
CA SER A 171 25.13 11.07 -12.79
C SER A 171 25.29 10.28 -11.49
N GLY A 172 25.21 10.95 -10.33
CA GLY A 172 25.27 10.29 -9.02
C GLY A 172 24.05 9.40 -8.77
N GLN A 173 22.84 9.88 -9.09
CA GLN A 173 21.61 9.09 -8.95
C GLN A 173 21.57 7.93 -9.95
N LYS A 174 22.08 8.09 -11.17
CA LYS A 174 22.22 7.00 -12.15
C LYS A 174 23.13 5.88 -11.63
N ALA A 175 24.23 6.22 -10.96
CA ALA A 175 25.08 5.22 -10.31
C ALA A 175 24.36 4.50 -9.15
N LYS A 176 23.53 5.22 -8.37
CA LYS A 176 22.70 4.59 -7.32
C LYS A 176 21.62 3.68 -7.92
N LEU A 177 20.99 4.08 -9.03
CA LEU A 177 20.05 3.24 -9.77
C LEU A 177 20.72 1.96 -10.28
N GLN A 178 21.92 2.06 -10.86
CA GLN A 178 22.66 0.88 -11.30
C GLN A 178 22.91 -0.09 -10.13
N LYS A 179 23.38 0.40 -8.98
CA LYS A 179 23.54 -0.43 -7.78
C LYS A 179 22.21 -1.07 -7.32
N ALA A 180 21.10 -0.33 -7.42
CA ALA A 180 19.79 -0.84 -7.07
C ALA A 180 19.32 -1.95 -8.02
N GLU A 181 19.54 -1.80 -9.32
CA GLU A 181 19.25 -2.83 -10.32
C GLU A 181 20.12 -4.08 -10.10
N GLU A 182 21.41 -3.92 -9.82
CA GLU A 182 22.32 -5.02 -9.48
C GLU A 182 21.88 -5.78 -8.23
N ALA A 183 21.56 -5.07 -7.14
CA ALA A 183 21.08 -5.66 -5.90
C ALA A 183 19.76 -6.42 -6.09
N ARG A 184 18.82 -5.82 -6.85
CA ARG A 184 17.54 -6.46 -7.20
C ARG A 184 17.75 -7.72 -8.04
N ASN A 185 18.65 -7.68 -9.02
CA ASN A 185 18.94 -8.85 -9.86
C ASN A 185 19.58 -9.97 -9.06
N ALA A 186 20.52 -9.65 -8.16
CA ALA A 186 21.13 -10.62 -7.25
C ALA A 186 20.08 -11.27 -6.33
N MET A 187 19.26 -10.46 -5.66
CA MET A 187 18.20 -10.93 -4.78
C MET A 187 17.19 -11.80 -5.54
N PHE A 188 16.72 -11.36 -6.71
CA PHE A 188 15.75 -12.10 -7.50
C PHE A 188 16.32 -13.43 -8.01
N GLY A 189 17.55 -13.44 -8.52
CA GLY A 189 18.21 -14.64 -9.01
C GLY A 189 18.34 -15.71 -7.92
N GLU A 190 18.76 -15.33 -6.72
CA GLU A 190 18.91 -16.27 -5.61
C GLU A 190 17.57 -16.76 -5.06
N LEU A 191 16.56 -15.87 -4.94
CA LEU A 191 15.19 -16.26 -4.58
C LEU A 191 14.60 -17.26 -5.56
N LEU A 192 14.77 -17.01 -6.87
CA LEU A 192 14.26 -17.90 -7.91
C LEU A 192 15.00 -19.24 -7.89
N GLY A 193 16.32 -19.23 -7.72
CA GLY A 193 17.12 -20.44 -7.59
C GLY A 193 16.69 -21.31 -6.41
N GLU A 194 16.49 -20.70 -5.23
CA GLU A 194 16.04 -21.40 -4.02
C GLU A 194 14.61 -21.93 -4.16
N LEU A 195 13.73 -21.14 -4.78
CA LEU A 195 12.36 -21.56 -5.10
C LEU A 195 12.38 -22.80 -6.01
N MET A 196 13.11 -22.77 -7.13
CA MET A 196 13.14 -23.86 -8.09
C MET A 196 13.70 -25.16 -7.47
N LYS A 197 14.78 -25.07 -6.68
CA LYS A 197 15.33 -26.21 -5.93
C LYS A 197 14.29 -26.82 -4.99
N THR A 198 13.57 -25.98 -4.25
CA THR A 198 12.58 -26.44 -3.28
C THR A 198 11.32 -27.00 -3.95
N LEU A 199 10.87 -26.40 -5.05
CA LEU A 199 9.76 -26.91 -5.85
C LEU A 199 10.05 -28.32 -6.38
N GLN A 200 11.29 -28.59 -6.82
CA GLN A 200 11.70 -29.92 -7.27
C GLN A 200 11.76 -30.94 -6.13
N LYS A 201 12.26 -30.52 -4.96
CA LYS A 201 12.49 -31.42 -3.82
C LYS A 201 11.23 -31.72 -3.01
N SER A 202 10.42 -30.70 -2.75
CA SER A 202 9.35 -30.73 -1.75
C SER A 202 8.00 -30.20 -2.26
N GLY A 203 7.91 -29.88 -3.56
CA GLY A 203 6.70 -29.35 -4.18
C GLY A 203 6.31 -27.93 -3.73
N PRO A 204 5.22 -27.37 -4.30
CA PRO A 204 4.76 -26.01 -4.00
C PRO A 204 4.43 -25.75 -2.53
N ALA A 205 3.79 -26.68 -1.83
CA ALA A 205 3.48 -26.52 -0.41
C ALA A 205 4.75 -26.44 0.45
N GLY A 206 5.73 -27.33 0.21
CA GLY A 206 7.02 -27.31 0.92
C GLY A 206 7.84 -26.05 0.64
N ALA A 207 7.72 -25.46 -0.55
CA ALA A 207 8.40 -24.21 -0.90
C ALA A 207 7.99 -23.02 -0.04
N ILE A 208 6.77 -22.99 0.51
CA ILE A 208 6.27 -21.88 1.32
C ILE A 208 7.05 -21.78 2.64
N ASP A 209 7.37 -22.91 3.29
CA ASP A 209 8.12 -22.92 4.55
C ASP A 209 9.55 -22.40 4.36
N VAL A 210 10.24 -22.90 3.33
CA VAL A 210 11.63 -22.50 3.03
C VAL A 210 11.69 -21.05 2.59
N CYS A 211 10.79 -20.61 1.70
CA CYS A 211 10.77 -19.23 1.23
C CYS A 211 10.45 -18.23 2.35
N SER A 212 9.66 -18.60 3.36
CA SER A 212 9.36 -17.71 4.49
C SER A 212 10.61 -17.33 5.29
N LYS A 213 11.55 -18.27 5.44
CA LYS A 213 12.78 -18.13 6.22
C LYS A 213 13.94 -17.58 5.40
N ARG A 214 14.10 -18.09 4.17
CA ARG A 214 15.23 -17.74 3.29
C ARG A 214 15.09 -16.38 2.65
N ALA A 215 13.87 -15.90 2.40
CA ALA A 215 13.69 -14.64 1.67
C ALA A 215 14.25 -13.41 2.39
N PRO A 216 14.08 -13.23 3.72
CA PRO A 216 14.75 -12.18 4.47
C PRO A 216 16.28 -12.29 4.41
N GLU A 217 16.84 -13.50 4.59
CA GLU A 217 18.30 -13.73 4.56
C GLU A 217 18.93 -13.36 3.21
N ILE A 218 18.25 -13.70 2.11
CA ILE A 218 18.68 -13.35 0.75
C ILE A 218 18.62 -11.83 0.52
N ALA A 219 17.58 -11.17 1.02
CA ALA A 219 17.46 -9.71 0.95
C ALA A 219 18.61 -9.03 1.72
N ASP A 220 18.90 -9.50 2.94
CA ASP A 220 20.00 -8.99 3.77
C ASP A 220 21.36 -9.19 3.10
N ALA A 221 21.60 -10.38 2.52
CA ALA A 221 22.85 -10.68 1.83
C ALA A 221 23.05 -9.79 0.59
N ALA A 222 22.00 -9.62 -0.23
CA ALA A 222 22.03 -8.72 -1.38
C ALA A 222 22.26 -7.27 -0.95
N GLY A 223 21.55 -6.81 0.08
CA GLY A 223 21.70 -5.46 0.63
C GLY A 223 23.12 -5.18 1.10
N LYS A 224 23.70 -6.07 1.93
CA LYS A 224 25.08 -5.94 2.42
C LYS A 224 26.11 -5.93 1.30
N LYS A 225 25.96 -6.82 0.31
CA LYS A 225 26.89 -6.92 -0.82
C LYS A 225 26.93 -5.65 -1.66
N HIS A 226 25.77 -5.02 -1.88
CA HIS A 226 25.65 -3.86 -2.75
C HIS A 226 25.64 -2.52 -1.99
N GLY A 227 25.68 -2.55 -0.65
CA GLY A 227 25.67 -1.36 0.20
C GLY A 227 24.33 -0.61 0.14
N VAL A 228 23.22 -1.34 0.05
CA VAL A 228 21.85 -0.78 -0.05
C VAL A 228 20.92 -1.49 0.94
N ARG A 229 19.79 -0.86 1.26
CA ARG A 229 18.64 -1.57 1.83
C ARG A 229 17.76 -2.08 0.69
N ILE A 230 17.28 -3.31 0.78
CA ILE A 230 16.45 -3.91 -0.26
C ILE A 230 15.42 -4.84 0.34
N GLY A 231 14.23 -4.90 -0.28
CA GLY A 231 13.20 -5.86 0.08
C GLY A 231 12.13 -5.99 -0.99
N ARG A 232 11.06 -6.70 -0.64
CA ARG A 232 9.85 -6.82 -1.48
C ARG A 232 8.63 -6.38 -0.69
N THR A 233 7.69 -5.76 -1.38
CA THR A 233 6.41 -5.32 -0.82
C THR A 233 5.27 -5.50 -1.82
N SER A 234 4.03 -5.28 -1.40
CA SER A 234 2.82 -5.38 -2.23
C SER A 234 1.65 -4.68 -1.55
N TRP A 235 0.62 -4.28 -2.30
CA TRP A 235 -0.68 -3.92 -1.71
C TRP A 235 -1.45 -5.14 -1.17
N LYS A 236 -1.03 -6.35 -1.57
CA LYS A 236 -1.57 -7.65 -1.13
C LYS A 236 -0.44 -8.41 -0.45
N LEU A 237 -0.25 -8.13 0.84
CA LEU A 237 0.84 -8.70 1.61
C LEU A 237 0.57 -10.16 1.95
N ARG A 238 1.62 -10.98 1.88
CA ARG A 238 1.64 -12.34 2.42
C ARG A 238 2.10 -12.35 3.86
N ASN A 239 3.20 -11.66 4.08
CA ASN A 239 3.82 -11.47 5.37
C ASN A 239 3.63 -9.99 5.72
N PRO A 240 2.96 -9.66 6.84
CA PRO A 240 2.83 -8.28 7.30
C PRO A 240 4.18 -7.57 7.46
N LYS A 241 5.26 -8.31 7.75
CA LYS A 241 6.62 -7.73 7.84
C LYS A 241 7.20 -7.23 6.51
N ASN A 242 6.51 -7.44 5.38
CA ASN A 242 6.90 -6.93 4.07
C ASN A 242 6.23 -5.58 3.75
N GLU A 243 5.83 -4.83 4.77
CA GLU A 243 5.42 -3.44 4.61
C GLU A 243 6.47 -2.63 3.84
N PRO A 244 6.03 -1.67 3.00
CA PRO A 244 6.94 -0.84 2.25
C PRO A 244 7.75 0.06 3.20
N PRO A 245 8.99 0.45 2.84
CA PRO A 245 9.63 1.56 3.52
C PRO A 245 8.76 2.82 3.37
N VAL A 246 8.84 3.71 4.34
CA VAL A 246 7.94 4.88 4.45
C VAL A 246 7.88 5.69 3.15
N TRP A 247 9.04 5.94 2.53
CA TRP A 247 9.13 6.69 1.27
C TRP A 247 8.36 6.04 0.10
N ALA A 248 8.19 4.70 0.12
CA ALA A 248 7.52 3.94 -0.92
C ALA A 248 6.03 3.70 -0.63
N ALA A 249 5.54 4.03 0.57
CA ALA A 249 4.20 3.64 1.00
C ALA A 249 3.09 4.22 0.10
N LEU A 250 3.18 5.51 -0.24
CA LEU A 250 2.21 6.17 -1.13
C LEU A 250 2.33 5.68 -2.58
N LEU A 251 3.54 5.38 -3.04
CA LEU A 251 3.75 4.77 -4.36
C LEU A 251 3.10 3.39 -4.44
N VAL A 252 3.19 2.57 -3.40
CA VAL A 252 2.51 1.26 -3.34
C VAL A 252 0.99 1.42 -3.42
N ASP A 253 0.43 2.44 -2.78
CA ASP A 253 -1.01 2.74 -2.86
C ASP A 253 -1.45 3.10 -4.29
N GLU A 254 -0.61 3.80 -5.06
CA GLU A 254 -0.85 4.16 -6.47
C GLU A 254 -0.77 2.98 -7.45
N ARG A 255 -0.12 1.89 -7.03
CA ARG A 255 0.05 0.66 -7.81
C ARG A 255 0.73 0.87 -9.18
N PRO A 256 1.91 1.52 -9.26
CA PRO A 256 2.59 1.78 -10.51
C PRO A 256 3.03 0.48 -11.20
N ASN A 257 2.74 0.43 -12.50
CA ASN A 257 3.12 -0.66 -13.40
C ASN A 257 4.50 -0.46 -14.05
N LYS A 258 5.18 0.65 -13.72
CA LYS A 258 6.52 1.03 -14.18
C LYS A 258 7.40 1.33 -12.96
N GLU A 259 8.71 1.37 -13.18
CA GLU A 259 9.65 1.78 -12.14
C GLU A 259 9.38 3.24 -11.72
N ARG A 260 9.52 3.52 -10.42
CA ARG A 260 9.40 4.87 -9.83
C ARG A 260 10.62 5.13 -8.97
N TYR A 261 11.11 6.37 -8.96
CA TYR A 261 12.33 6.73 -8.25
C TYR A 261 12.09 7.94 -7.36
N MET A 262 12.71 7.92 -6.19
CA MET A 262 12.56 8.94 -5.16
C MET A 262 13.95 9.41 -4.72
N VAL A 263 14.07 10.68 -4.34
CA VAL A 263 15.28 11.25 -3.76
C VAL A 263 14.92 12.10 -2.54
N ASP A 264 15.74 12.06 -1.50
CA ASP A 264 15.52 12.86 -0.29
C ASP A 264 16.53 14.01 -0.18
N ASP A 265 16.33 14.90 0.80
CA ASP A 265 17.16 16.09 1.01
C ASP A 265 18.61 15.75 1.39
N ASN A 266 18.86 14.53 1.89
CA ASN A 266 20.18 14.02 2.22
C ASN A 266 20.84 13.28 1.04
N GLY A 267 20.19 13.24 -0.11
CA GLY A 267 20.66 12.60 -1.32
C GLY A 267 20.44 11.08 -1.35
N ARG A 268 19.71 10.48 -0.40
CA ARG A 268 19.31 9.07 -0.48
C ARG A 268 18.46 8.85 -1.74
N PHE A 269 18.57 7.65 -2.31
CA PHE A 269 17.88 7.28 -3.53
C PHE A 269 17.01 6.05 -3.31
N GLY A 270 15.71 6.18 -3.58
CA GLY A 270 14.74 5.11 -3.54
C GLY A 270 14.38 4.64 -4.95
N ALA A 271 14.32 3.33 -5.19
CA ALA A 271 13.83 2.73 -6.43
C ALA A 271 12.75 1.69 -6.12
N LEU A 272 11.57 1.86 -6.72
CA LEU A 272 10.45 0.94 -6.63
C LEU A 272 10.24 0.26 -7.99
N MET A 273 10.44 -1.05 -8.06
CA MET A 273 10.49 -1.82 -9.30
C MET A 273 9.41 -2.90 -9.34
N PRO A 274 8.47 -2.89 -10.30
CA PRO A 274 7.31 -3.77 -10.31
C PRO A 274 7.68 -5.25 -10.57
N ILE A 275 6.96 -6.14 -9.89
CA ILE A 275 7.04 -7.60 -10.03
C ILE A 275 5.74 -8.08 -10.67
N ARG A 276 5.83 -8.77 -11.80
CA ARG A 276 4.67 -9.38 -12.46
C ARG A 276 4.55 -10.86 -12.17
N VAL A 277 3.32 -11.34 -12.10
CA VAL A 277 3.00 -12.77 -12.02
C VAL A 277 3.30 -13.42 -13.36
N ALA A 278 3.95 -14.57 -13.33
CA ALA A 278 4.13 -15.47 -14.47
C ALA A 278 3.52 -16.85 -14.14
N GLY A 279 3.35 -17.72 -15.14
CA GLY A 279 2.67 -19.02 -14.97
C GLY A 279 3.11 -19.86 -13.75
N THR A 280 4.41 -19.97 -13.46
CA THR A 280 4.87 -20.72 -12.27
C THR A 280 4.44 -20.08 -10.94
N CYS A 281 4.29 -18.76 -10.90
CA CYS A 281 3.85 -18.02 -9.72
C CYS A 281 2.40 -18.35 -9.34
N LEU A 282 1.54 -18.69 -10.30
CA LEU A 282 0.12 -18.97 -10.08
C LEU A 282 -0.11 -20.18 -9.17
N LYS A 283 0.82 -21.13 -9.12
CA LYS A 283 0.76 -22.28 -8.19
C LYS A 283 0.67 -21.87 -6.71
N CYS A 284 1.11 -20.66 -6.37
CA CYS A 284 1.10 -20.13 -5.01
C CYS A 284 0.41 -18.75 -4.87
N HIS A 285 0.08 -18.10 -5.97
CA HIS A 285 -0.49 -16.75 -6.00
C HIS A 285 -1.78 -16.66 -6.82
N GLY A 286 -2.13 -17.71 -7.56
CA GLY A 286 -3.30 -17.73 -8.44
C GLY A 286 -4.62 -17.82 -7.67
N GLY A 287 -5.72 -17.98 -8.42
CA GLY A 287 -7.03 -18.26 -7.84
C GLY A 287 -7.10 -19.65 -7.20
N ASP A 288 -8.20 -19.95 -6.52
CA ASP A 288 -8.39 -21.25 -5.84
C ASP A 288 -8.17 -22.46 -6.77
N SER A 289 -8.52 -22.35 -8.05
CA SER A 289 -8.29 -23.38 -9.07
C SER A 289 -6.84 -23.51 -9.53
N ASP A 290 -6.02 -22.49 -9.32
CA ASP A 290 -4.62 -22.44 -9.76
C ASP A 290 -3.65 -22.90 -8.67
N LEU A 291 -4.06 -22.81 -7.39
CA LEU A 291 -3.22 -23.18 -6.25
C LEU A 291 -2.92 -24.68 -6.28
N ALA A 292 -1.64 -25.01 -6.14
CA ALA A 292 -1.22 -26.40 -6.11
C ALA A 292 -1.71 -27.11 -4.82
N PRO A 293 -1.86 -28.45 -4.84
CA PRO A 293 -2.31 -29.20 -3.67
C PRO A 293 -1.48 -28.91 -2.42
N GLY A 294 -2.15 -28.67 -1.29
CA GLY A 294 -1.54 -28.37 0.02
C GLY A 294 -1.03 -26.94 0.21
N VAL A 295 -1.00 -26.10 -0.85
CA VAL A 295 -0.58 -24.70 -0.74
C VAL A 295 -1.49 -23.89 0.17
N LYS A 296 -2.81 -24.01 -0.01
CA LYS A 296 -3.80 -23.25 0.76
C LYS A 296 -3.69 -23.54 2.26
N ASP A 297 -3.57 -24.82 2.63
CA ASP A 297 -3.43 -25.24 4.03
C ASP A 297 -2.11 -24.73 4.64
N GLN A 298 -1.02 -24.79 3.87
CA GLN A 298 0.27 -24.30 4.33
C GLN A 298 0.30 -22.78 4.47
N LEU A 299 -0.36 -22.04 3.57
CA LEU A 299 -0.55 -20.59 3.69
C LEU A 299 -1.33 -20.27 4.96
N ASN A 300 -2.48 -20.90 5.19
CA ASN A 300 -3.28 -20.68 6.40
C ASN A 300 -2.51 -20.99 7.69
N LYS A 301 -1.61 -21.97 7.64
CA LYS A 301 -0.75 -22.33 8.78
C LYS A 301 0.34 -21.29 9.07
N LEU A 302 1.02 -20.79 8.03
CA LEU A 302 2.20 -19.93 8.19
C LEU A 302 1.87 -18.43 8.16
N TYR A 303 0.78 -18.05 7.51
CA TYR A 303 0.40 -16.68 7.22
C TYR A 303 -1.10 -16.50 7.44
N LYS A 304 -1.48 -16.27 8.70
CA LYS A 304 -2.90 -16.10 9.10
C LYS A 304 -3.58 -14.94 8.37
N ASP A 305 -2.80 -13.93 8.00
CA ASP A 305 -3.26 -12.71 7.34
C ASP A 305 -2.82 -12.66 5.86
N ASP A 306 -2.60 -13.81 5.21
CA ASP A 306 -2.21 -13.84 3.79
C ASP A 306 -3.30 -13.23 2.90
N GLN A 307 -2.92 -12.22 2.12
CA GLN A 307 -3.77 -11.60 1.10
C GLN A 307 -3.26 -11.87 -0.32
N ALA A 308 -2.18 -12.64 -0.45
CA ALA A 308 -1.38 -12.71 -1.66
C ALA A 308 -1.80 -13.81 -2.65
N THR A 309 -3.09 -14.11 -2.74
CA THR A 309 -3.68 -15.06 -3.69
C THR A 309 -4.71 -14.38 -4.60
N GLY A 310 -5.23 -15.09 -5.60
CA GLY A 310 -6.22 -14.58 -6.55
C GLY A 310 -5.67 -13.73 -7.68
N PHE A 311 -4.36 -13.82 -7.96
CA PHE A 311 -3.74 -13.16 -9.12
C PHE A 311 -3.93 -13.97 -10.41
N LYS A 312 -3.78 -13.31 -11.56
CA LYS A 312 -3.74 -13.89 -12.90
C LYS A 312 -2.37 -13.68 -13.55
N ASP A 313 -2.11 -14.39 -14.64
CA ASP A 313 -0.87 -14.21 -15.40
C ASP A 313 -0.74 -12.76 -15.89
N GLY A 314 0.44 -12.16 -15.74
CA GLY A 314 0.71 -10.77 -16.10
C GLY A 314 0.30 -9.72 -15.06
N ASP A 315 -0.48 -10.09 -14.03
CA ASP A 315 -0.88 -9.18 -12.96
C ASP A 315 0.34 -8.61 -12.23
N LEU A 316 0.20 -7.38 -11.74
CA LEU A 316 1.17 -6.77 -10.86
C LEU A 316 1.06 -7.40 -9.46
N ARG A 317 2.11 -8.13 -9.07
CA ARG A 317 2.18 -8.86 -7.79
C ARG A 317 2.60 -7.94 -6.65
N GLY A 318 3.48 -6.99 -6.92
CA GLY A 318 4.13 -6.17 -5.91
C GLY A 318 5.38 -5.52 -6.48
N TRP A 319 6.33 -5.17 -5.63
CA TRP A 319 7.57 -4.49 -6.04
C TRP A 319 8.77 -4.97 -5.27
N PHE A 320 9.94 -4.89 -5.89
CA PHE A 320 11.18 -4.71 -5.17
C PHE A 320 11.29 -3.23 -4.80
N TRP A 321 11.71 -2.96 -3.57
CA TRP A 321 12.13 -1.62 -3.17
C TRP A 321 13.62 -1.67 -2.85
N VAL A 322 14.36 -0.64 -3.25
CA VAL A 322 15.76 -0.45 -2.90
C VAL A 322 15.96 0.98 -2.41
N GLU A 323 16.72 1.14 -1.33
CA GLU A 323 17.16 2.44 -0.83
C GLU A 323 18.69 2.44 -0.77
N ALA A 324 19.30 3.34 -1.55
CA ALA A 324 20.74 3.54 -1.62
C ALA A 324 21.14 4.84 -0.89
N PRO A 325 22.15 4.80 -0.02
CA PRO A 325 22.63 5.98 0.70
C PRO A 325 23.22 7.01 -0.24
#